data_AF-A0A7C3JW92-F1
#
_entry.id   AF-A0A7C3JW92-F1
#
_cell.length_a   1.000
_cell.length_b   1.000
_cell.length_c   1.000
_cell.angle_alpha   90.00
_cell.angle_beta   90.00
_cell.angle_gamma   90.00
#
_symmetry.space_group_name_H-M   'P 1'
#
loop_
_entity.id
_entity.type
_entity.pdbx_description
1 polymer ?
#
loop_
_entity_poly.entity_id
_entity_poly.type
_entity_poly.pdbx_seq_one_letter_code
_entity_poly.pdbx_strand_id
1 'polypeptide(L)'
;MAILLWLSDFGRKVYSMGFLLLRPQDLEGLVGMGEAIDIIELAYKSAAQYPVINSPRRRVHSPAGVRISTFAGGVHELGVIGINEHTELVKHSDAVQHYPYREHPVYVLHSSSDARLLAIIVGEIDEKTIGYTSAMALRTAATSGVGFRLLARKNAKSVGIYGTGGMALNHLLALKCVRPIQKAKVFSRDPNHRRDFAERASRQLDLEVTPMENPREVMRDVDVVIVATNSNFPVFQGEWIEPGQHITGIIGSNVSLVKGGWLKQRRREMDDAAMQRPDVIMVNMREAVVQDEQGDIFEPIEKGLLTWDRIHELGEVLHGERPGRTGDQQITLHKNNVGLGIADAGIAMRAYELAKGNGRGIQIDIPAPGSSTGH
;
A
#
# COMPACT_ATOMS: atom_id res chain seq x y z
N MET A 1 -41.28 38.26 8.62
CA MET A 1 -41.83 37.99 7.27
C MET A 1 -40.70 38.23 6.28
N ALA A 2 -40.47 37.29 5.35
CA ALA A 2 -39.32 37.19 4.41
C ALA A 2 -38.08 36.38 4.87
N ILE A 3 -38.27 35.07 5.06
CA ILE A 3 -37.28 34.03 4.76
C ILE A 3 -38.07 32.92 4.07
N LEU A 4 -38.09 32.87 2.73
CA LEU A 4 -38.52 31.71 1.91
C LEU A 4 -38.63 32.10 0.43
N LEU A 5 -37.50 32.30 -0.24
CA LEU A 5 -37.43 32.31 -1.71
C LEU A 5 -36.05 31.79 -2.14
N TRP A 6 -35.84 30.48 -1.98
CA TRP A 6 -34.73 29.77 -2.61
C TRP A 6 -35.10 28.32 -2.96
N LEU A 7 -36.32 28.12 -3.49
CA LEU A 7 -36.75 26.83 -4.04
C LEU A 7 -37.79 27.07 -5.14
N SER A 8 -37.37 27.55 -6.31
CA SER A 8 -38.22 27.52 -7.49
C SER A 8 -37.38 27.61 -8.78
N ASP A 9 -36.80 26.48 -9.19
CA ASP A 9 -36.74 26.02 -10.59
C ASP A 9 -35.83 24.77 -10.70
N PHE A 10 -36.27 23.65 -10.11
CA PHE A 10 -35.80 22.34 -10.54
C PHE A 10 -36.83 21.76 -11.51
N GLY A 11 -36.73 22.19 -12.77
CA GLY A 11 -37.43 21.59 -13.89
C GLY A 11 -37.14 20.09 -13.96
N ARG A 12 -38.21 19.29 -14.00
CA ARG A 12 -38.22 17.83 -14.03
C ARG A 12 -37.47 17.28 -15.26
N LYS A 13 -36.20 16.97 -15.10
CA LYS A 13 -35.59 15.75 -15.67
C LYS A 13 -35.16 14.91 -14.48
N VAL A 14 -35.90 13.85 -14.19
CA VAL A 14 -35.45 12.81 -13.26
C VAL A 14 -34.32 12.09 -13.98
N TYR A 15 -33.09 12.60 -13.85
CA TYR A 15 -31.92 11.82 -14.23
C TYR A 15 -31.92 10.61 -13.30
N SER A 16 -32.07 9.40 -13.84
CA SER A 16 -31.63 8.21 -13.13
C SER A 16 -30.15 8.46 -12.80
N MET A 17 -29.87 8.63 -11.51
CA MET A 17 -28.51 8.77 -10.99
C MET A 17 -28.16 7.44 -10.32
N GLY A 18 -28.08 6.39 -11.14
CA GLY A 18 -27.60 5.12 -10.66
C GLY A 18 -26.08 5.08 -10.47
N PHE A 19 -25.61 4.02 -9.82
CA PHE A 19 -24.19 3.70 -9.64
C PHE A 19 -23.92 2.28 -10.16
N LEU A 20 -22.64 1.95 -10.34
CA LEU A 20 -22.24 0.60 -10.76
C LEU A 20 -21.88 -0.25 -9.54
N LEU A 21 -22.54 -1.40 -9.37
CA LEU A 21 -22.10 -2.42 -8.42
C LEU A 21 -21.14 -3.38 -9.13
N LEU A 22 -19.90 -3.45 -8.65
CA LEU A 22 -18.90 -4.42 -9.11
C LEU A 22 -18.75 -5.53 -8.07
N ARG A 23 -18.87 -6.79 -8.53
CA ARG A 23 -18.73 -8.00 -7.71
C ARG A 23 -17.34 -8.62 -7.94
N PRO A 24 -16.92 -9.62 -7.15
CA PRO A 24 -15.57 -10.18 -7.27
C PRO A 24 -15.21 -10.64 -8.70
N GLN A 25 -16.13 -11.33 -9.39
CA GLN A 25 -15.92 -11.79 -10.77
C GLN A 25 -15.80 -10.65 -11.80
N ASP A 26 -16.29 -9.45 -11.48
CA ASP A 26 -16.21 -8.29 -12.37
C ASP A 26 -14.78 -7.69 -12.36
N LEU A 27 -13.98 -7.98 -11.33
CA LEU A 27 -12.68 -7.34 -11.03
C LEU A 27 -11.45 -8.10 -11.53
N GLU A 28 -11.62 -9.35 -11.96
CA GLU A 28 -10.50 -10.23 -12.33
C GLU A 28 -9.69 -9.66 -13.51
N GLY A 29 -8.37 -9.57 -13.29
CA GLY A 29 -7.38 -9.30 -14.33
C GLY A 29 -7.50 -7.94 -14.99
N LEU A 30 -7.99 -6.93 -14.27
CA LEU A 30 -8.20 -5.58 -14.80
C LEU A 30 -6.92 -4.74 -14.77
N VAL A 31 -6.23 -4.68 -13.63
CA VAL A 31 -5.14 -3.72 -13.38
C VAL A 31 -3.79 -4.42 -13.37
N GLY A 32 -2.84 -3.91 -14.17
CA GLY A 32 -1.47 -4.39 -14.18
C GLY A 32 -0.58 -3.65 -13.17
N MET A 33 0.45 -4.31 -12.65
CA MET A 33 1.35 -3.69 -11.66
C MET A 33 1.99 -2.37 -12.15
N GLY A 34 2.44 -2.31 -13.41
CA GLY A 34 3.04 -1.08 -13.97
C GLY A 34 2.07 0.11 -13.97
N GLU A 35 0.83 -0.13 -14.39
CA GLU A 35 -0.25 0.87 -14.38
C GLU A 35 -0.62 1.28 -12.94
N ALA A 36 -0.67 0.32 -12.01
CA ALA A 36 -0.89 0.61 -10.59
C ALA A 36 0.19 1.52 -10.01
N ILE A 37 1.46 1.36 -10.41
CA ILE A 37 2.55 2.25 -9.99
C ILE A 37 2.31 3.67 -10.49
N ASP A 38 1.91 3.85 -11.75
CA ASP A 38 1.65 5.16 -12.34
C ASP A 38 0.47 5.87 -11.65
N ILE A 39 -0.61 5.14 -11.39
CA ILE A 39 -1.79 5.65 -10.68
C ILE A 39 -1.44 6.06 -9.25
N ILE A 40 -0.66 5.24 -8.54
CA ILE A 40 -0.26 5.56 -7.17
C ILE A 40 0.69 6.75 -7.13
N GLU A 41 1.61 6.88 -8.10
CA GLU A 41 2.46 8.06 -8.21
C GLU A 41 1.63 9.33 -8.36
N LEU A 42 0.61 9.29 -9.22
CA LEU A 42 -0.37 10.37 -9.37
C LEU A 42 -1.13 10.63 -8.06
N ALA A 43 -1.59 9.59 -7.37
CA ALA A 43 -2.33 9.72 -6.12
C ALA A 43 -1.52 10.42 -5.02
N TYR A 44 -0.24 10.07 -4.86
CA TYR A 44 0.63 10.73 -3.89
C TYR A 44 1.00 12.17 -4.30
N LYS A 45 1.14 12.46 -5.60
CA LYS A 45 1.23 13.85 -6.10
C LYS A 45 -0.03 14.64 -5.75
N SER A 46 -1.20 14.07 -6.06
CA SER A 46 -2.50 14.65 -5.71
C SER A 46 -2.60 15.01 -4.24
N ALA A 47 -2.22 14.08 -3.36
CA ALA A 47 -2.34 14.24 -1.91
C ALA A 47 -1.36 15.26 -1.33
N ALA A 48 -0.16 15.40 -1.89
CA ALA A 48 0.76 16.45 -1.44
C ALA A 48 0.33 17.83 -1.92
N GLN A 49 -0.26 17.95 -3.12
CA GLN A 49 -0.85 19.21 -3.59
C GLN A 49 -2.14 19.57 -2.82
N TYR A 50 -2.98 18.58 -2.49
CA TYR A 50 -4.26 18.76 -1.81
C TYR A 50 -4.35 17.87 -0.55
N PRO A 51 -3.66 18.20 0.55
CA PRO A 51 -3.57 17.33 1.74
C PRO A 51 -4.92 16.88 2.32
N VAL A 52 -5.97 17.68 2.14
CA VAL A 52 -7.34 17.41 2.62
C VAL A 52 -8.01 16.19 1.95
N ILE A 53 -7.48 15.69 0.82
CA ILE A 53 -8.02 14.50 0.14
C ILE A 53 -7.47 13.19 0.71
N ASN A 54 -6.62 13.24 1.73
CA ASN A 54 -6.04 12.06 2.37
C ASN A 54 -6.25 12.12 3.90
N SER A 55 -6.57 10.98 4.49
CA SER A 55 -6.66 10.83 5.95
C SER A 55 -5.87 9.60 6.39
N PRO A 56 -5.23 9.64 7.58
CA PRO A 56 -4.72 8.43 8.20
C PRO A 56 -5.81 7.37 8.33
N ARG A 57 -5.42 6.11 8.12
CA ARG A 57 -6.30 4.94 8.33
C ARG A 57 -6.81 4.93 9.76
N ARG A 58 -8.10 4.62 9.91
CA ARG A 58 -8.72 4.33 11.21
C ARG A 58 -9.04 2.84 11.34
N ARG A 59 -9.08 2.37 12.58
CA ARG A 59 -9.43 0.98 12.92
C ARG A 59 -10.41 0.96 14.07
N VAL A 60 -11.39 0.09 13.96
CA VAL A 60 -12.35 -0.21 15.02
C VAL A 60 -12.34 -1.70 15.25
N HIS A 61 -12.44 -2.08 16.53
CA HIS A 61 -12.44 -3.47 16.97
C HIS A 61 -13.74 -3.77 17.72
N SER A 62 -14.42 -4.85 17.36
CA SER A 62 -15.49 -5.40 18.16
C SER A 62 -14.94 -6.30 19.27
N PRO A 63 -15.66 -6.48 20.39
CA PRO A 63 -15.28 -7.45 21.43
C PRO A 63 -15.16 -8.89 20.92
N ALA A 64 -15.81 -9.24 19.82
CA ALA A 64 -15.74 -10.57 19.19
C ALA A 64 -14.49 -10.78 18.33
N GLY A 65 -13.60 -9.77 18.22
CA GLY A 65 -12.38 -9.84 17.43
C GLY A 65 -12.56 -9.45 15.95
N VAL A 66 -13.71 -8.87 15.58
CA VAL A 66 -13.88 -8.29 14.25
C VAL A 66 -13.15 -6.96 14.20
N ARG A 67 -12.29 -6.78 13.20
CA ARG A 67 -11.58 -5.53 12.93
C ARG A 67 -12.08 -4.96 11.61
N ILE A 68 -12.45 -3.68 11.62
CA ILE A 68 -12.71 -2.90 10.41
C ILE A 68 -11.62 -1.85 10.31
N SER A 69 -10.90 -1.84 9.18
CA SER A 69 -9.94 -0.80 8.83
C SER A 69 -10.52 0.06 7.71
N THR A 70 -10.63 1.37 7.93
CA THR A 70 -11.14 2.32 6.94
C THR A 70 -10.04 3.22 6.41
N PHE A 71 -10.08 3.45 5.10
CA PHE A 71 -9.11 4.21 4.32
C PHE A 71 -9.87 5.25 3.50
N ALA A 72 -10.03 6.44 4.06
CA ALA A 72 -10.63 7.56 3.33
C ALA A 72 -9.58 8.25 2.48
N GLY A 73 -9.89 8.52 1.22
CA GLY A 73 -8.99 9.24 0.33
C GLY A 73 -9.59 9.55 -1.03
N GLY A 74 -8.86 10.33 -1.82
CA GLY A 74 -9.22 10.66 -3.20
C GLY A 74 -8.01 10.95 -4.08
N VAL A 75 -8.26 11.06 -5.38
CA VAL A 75 -7.27 11.49 -6.38
C VAL A 75 -7.95 12.56 -7.23
N HIS A 76 -7.52 13.81 -7.06
CA HIS A 76 -8.14 14.98 -7.69
C HIS A 76 -8.16 14.87 -9.22
N GLU A 77 -7.03 14.48 -9.82
CA GLU A 77 -6.85 14.37 -11.26
C GLU A 77 -7.69 13.26 -11.88
N LEU A 78 -8.11 12.27 -11.08
CA LEU A 78 -9.02 11.20 -11.51
C LEU A 78 -10.49 11.51 -11.18
N GLY A 79 -10.78 12.67 -10.58
CA GLY A 79 -12.14 13.07 -10.24
C GLY A 79 -12.81 12.17 -9.19
N VAL A 80 -12.03 11.50 -8.34
CA VAL A 80 -12.55 10.48 -7.41
C VAL A 80 -12.22 10.80 -5.95
N ILE A 81 -13.18 10.55 -5.06
CA ILE A 81 -13.02 10.56 -3.61
C ILE A 81 -13.88 9.44 -3.01
N GLY A 82 -13.46 8.85 -1.89
CA GLY A 82 -14.23 7.77 -1.31
C GLY A 82 -13.63 7.18 -0.05
N ILE A 83 -14.13 5.99 0.26
CA ILE A 83 -13.69 5.20 1.39
C ILE A 83 -13.52 3.75 0.94
N ASN A 84 -12.40 3.16 1.33
CA ASN A 84 -12.16 1.72 1.25
C ASN A 84 -12.23 1.13 2.66
N GLU A 85 -12.80 -0.05 2.80
CA GLU A 85 -12.80 -0.80 4.06
C GLU A 85 -12.33 -2.24 3.89
N HIS A 86 -11.62 -2.70 4.92
CA HIS A 86 -11.20 -4.09 5.05
C HIS A 86 -11.72 -4.64 6.37
N THR A 87 -12.46 -5.73 6.28
CA THR A 87 -13.07 -6.40 7.43
C THR A 87 -12.47 -7.77 7.62
N GLU A 88 -12.04 -8.07 8.84
CA GLU A 88 -11.36 -9.32 9.16
C GLU A 88 -11.68 -9.78 10.57
N LEU A 89 -11.76 -11.10 10.74
CA LEU A 89 -11.76 -11.72 12.05
C LEU A 89 -10.31 -11.92 12.47
N VAL A 90 -9.90 -11.31 13.57
CA VAL A 90 -8.53 -11.41 14.08
C VAL A 90 -8.54 -12.22 15.36
N LYS A 91 -7.69 -13.24 15.42
CA LYS A 91 -7.33 -13.93 16.65
C LYS A 91 -5.87 -13.63 16.97
N HIS A 92 -5.64 -13.14 18.17
CA HIS A 92 -4.30 -12.84 18.65
C HIS A 92 -3.73 -14.06 19.37
N SER A 93 -2.48 -14.42 19.05
CA SER A 93 -1.62 -15.31 19.85
C SER A 93 -0.34 -14.57 20.22
N ASP A 94 0.42 -15.10 21.19
CA ASP A 94 1.63 -14.45 21.75
C ASP A 94 2.73 -14.18 20.70
N ALA A 95 2.71 -14.87 19.56
CA ALA A 95 3.75 -14.79 18.54
C ALA A 95 3.26 -14.27 17.18
N VAL A 96 2.02 -14.56 16.78
CA VAL A 96 1.52 -14.29 15.41
C VAL A 96 0.04 -13.89 15.43
N GLN A 97 -0.35 -12.97 14.55
CA GLN A 97 -1.77 -12.71 14.28
C GLN A 97 -2.32 -13.79 13.35
N HIS A 98 -3.38 -14.45 13.78
CA HIS A 98 -4.15 -15.38 12.95
C HIS A 98 -5.39 -14.66 12.42
N TYR A 99 -5.71 -14.93 11.16
CA TYR A 99 -6.87 -14.36 10.49
C TYR A 99 -7.80 -15.50 10.06
N PRO A 100 -8.69 -15.99 10.95
CA PRO A 100 -9.59 -17.09 10.59
C PRO A 100 -10.52 -16.73 9.44
N TYR A 101 -10.80 -15.43 9.26
CA TYR A 101 -11.62 -14.94 8.16
C TYR A 101 -11.14 -13.56 7.71
N ARG A 102 -11.18 -13.34 6.40
CA ARG A 102 -11.00 -12.03 5.77
C ARG A 102 -12.10 -11.88 4.75
N GLU A 103 -12.89 -10.83 4.92
CA GLU A 103 -13.91 -10.47 3.96
C GLU A 103 -13.27 -9.80 2.74
N HIS A 104 -14.01 -9.77 1.63
CA HIS A 104 -13.68 -8.92 0.50
C HIS A 104 -13.56 -7.45 0.94
N PRO A 105 -12.57 -6.71 0.40
CA PRO A 105 -12.56 -5.27 0.58
C PRO A 105 -13.75 -4.63 -0.14
N VAL A 106 -14.24 -3.53 0.43
CA VAL A 106 -15.35 -2.76 -0.12
C VAL A 106 -14.90 -1.34 -0.39
N TYR A 107 -15.08 -0.89 -1.63
CA TYR A 107 -14.77 0.48 -2.06
C TYR A 107 -16.06 1.21 -2.38
N VAL A 108 -16.24 2.38 -1.79
CA VAL A 108 -17.34 3.29 -2.11
C VAL A 108 -16.76 4.53 -2.77
N LEU A 109 -16.95 4.66 -4.08
CA LEU A 109 -16.36 5.71 -4.90
C LEU A 109 -17.40 6.78 -5.21
N HIS A 110 -17.04 8.03 -4.96
CA HIS A 110 -17.81 9.20 -5.34
C HIS A 110 -17.01 10.05 -6.33
N SER A 111 -17.74 10.77 -7.17
CA SER A 111 -17.20 11.86 -7.96
C SER A 111 -16.80 12.99 -7.03
N SER A 112 -15.57 13.47 -7.15
CA SER A 112 -15.06 14.57 -6.33
C SER A 112 -15.56 15.94 -6.79
N SER A 113 -16.22 16.04 -7.95
CA SER A 113 -16.73 17.30 -8.50
C SER A 113 -18.21 17.54 -8.22
N ASP A 114 -19.02 16.49 -8.07
CA ASP A 114 -20.48 16.61 -7.93
C ASP A 114 -21.08 15.67 -6.86
N ALA A 115 -20.23 15.01 -6.07
CA ALA A 115 -20.60 14.12 -4.97
C ALA A 115 -21.45 12.88 -5.36
N ARG A 116 -21.61 12.59 -6.65
CA ARG A 116 -22.38 11.42 -7.09
C ARG A 116 -21.66 10.12 -6.71
N LEU A 117 -22.42 9.15 -6.22
CA LEU A 117 -21.94 7.77 -6.07
C LEU A 117 -21.66 7.17 -7.47
N LEU A 118 -20.41 6.82 -7.72
CA LEU A 118 -19.97 6.23 -8.99
C LEU A 118 -20.09 4.71 -8.95
N ALA A 119 -19.57 4.11 -7.88
CA ALA A 119 -19.52 2.67 -7.73
C ALA A 119 -19.48 2.22 -6.27
N ILE A 120 -20.03 1.03 -6.04
CA ILE A 120 -19.70 0.18 -4.90
C ILE A 120 -18.98 -1.04 -5.46
N ILE A 121 -17.77 -1.28 -5.00
CA ILE A 121 -16.92 -2.38 -5.46
C ILE A 121 -16.74 -3.34 -4.30
N VAL A 122 -17.12 -4.60 -4.49
CA VAL A 122 -16.94 -5.68 -3.52
C VAL A 122 -16.02 -6.71 -4.15
N GLY A 123 -14.81 -6.86 -3.61
CA GLY A 123 -13.87 -7.86 -4.08
C GLY A 123 -12.46 -7.35 -4.25
N GLU A 124 -11.57 -8.27 -4.58
CA GLU A 124 -10.15 -8.01 -4.69
C GLU A 124 -9.84 -7.51 -6.09
N ILE A 125 -9.13 -6.38 -6.17
CA ILE A 125 -8.54 -5.88 -7.41
C ILE A 125 -7.15 -6.51 -7.49
N ASP A 126 -7.03 -7.58 -8.27
CA ASP A 126 -5.82 -8.38 -8.37
C ASP A 126 -4.90 -7.96 -9.52
N GLU A 127 -3.65 -8.41 -9.46
CA GLU A 127 -2.66 -8.18 -10.49
C GLU A 127 -2.88 -9.15 -11.65
N LYS A 128 -2.94 -8.60 -12.87
CA LYS A 128 -3.33 -9.32 -14.09
C LYS A 128 -2.43 -10.49 -14.51
N THR A 129 -1.17 -10.53 -14.09
CA THR A 129 -0.12 -11.39 -14.68
C THR A 129 0.41 -12.48 -13.77
N ILE A 130 0.36 -12.31 -12.46
CA ILE A 130 0.94 -13.29 -11.50
C ILE A 130 -0.10 -14.16 -10.78
N GLY A 131 -1.36 -14.09 -11.22
CA GLY A 131 -2.50 -14.77 -10.60
C GLY A 131 -3.03 -13.99 -9.40
N TYR A 132 -3.86 -14.63 -8.58
CA TYR A 132 -4.53 -13.95 -7.47
C TYR A 132 -3.55 -13.25 -6.52
N THR A 133 -3.75 -11.95 -6.36
CA THR A 133 -3.12 -11.11 -5.34
C THR A 133 -4.19 -10.27 -4.69
N SER A 134 -4.17 -10.11 -3.37
CA SER A 134 -5.11 -9.17 -2.75
C SER A 134 -4.83 -7.74 -3.22
N ALA A 135 -5.87 -6.90 -3.24
CA ALA A 135 -5.76 -5.48 -3.54
C ALA A 135 -4.74 -4.79 -2.61
N MET A 136 -4.67 -5.24 -1.35
CA MET A 136 -3.62 -4.78 -0.43
C MET A 136 -2.21 -5.09 -0.94
N ALA A 137 -1.98 -6.28 -1.50
CA ALA A 137 -0.68 -6.65 -2.02
C ALA A 137 -0.31 -5.83 -3.25
N LEU A 138 -1.26 -5.68 -4.19
CA LEU A 138 -1.11 -4.86 -5.38
C LEU A 138 -0.76 -3.41 -5.00
N ARG A 139 -1.62 -2.75 -4.21
CA ARG A 139 -1.43 -1.33 -3.87
C ARG A 139 -0.20 -1.07 -3.00
N THR A 140 0.14 -1.99 -2.09
CA THR A 140 1.36 -1.86 -1.28
C THR A 140 2.60 -1.98 -2.16
N ALA A 141 2.67 -2.98 -3.02
CA ALA A 141 3.82 -3.17 -3.91
C ALA A 141 3.94 -2.06 -4.95
N ALA A 142 2.84 -1.58 -5.50
CA ALA A 142 2.85 -0.46 -6.43
C ALA A 142 3.33 0.84 -5.75
N THR A 143 2.97 1.07 -4.48
CA THR A 143 3.53 2.17 -3.67
C THR A 143 5.05 2.04 -3.51
N SER A 144 5.54 0.83 -3.22
CA SER A 144 6.98 0.55 -3.22
C SER A 144 7.61 0.73 -4.60
N GLY A 145 6.87 0.46 -5.69
CA GLY A 145 7.26 0.75 -7.07
C GLY A 145 7.58 2.22 -7.30
N VAL A 146 6.75 3.12 -6.76
CA VAL A 146 7.03 4.57 -6.77
C VAL A 146 8.30 4.87 -5.95
N GLY A 147 8.44 4.24 -4.77
CA GLY A 147 9.65 4.36 -3.96
C GLY A 147 10.92 3.89 -4.70
N PHE A 148 10.86 2.78 -5.42
CA PHE A 148 11.94 2.28 -6.24
C PHE A 148 12.31 3.28 -7.34
N ARG A 149 11.33 3.91 -8.02
CA ARG A 149 11.60 4.96 -9.02
C ARG A 149 12.44 6.09 -8.46
N LEU A 150 12.10 6.55 -7.25
CA LEU A 150 12.71 7.70 -6.58
C LEU A 150 14.04 7.38 -5.89
N LEU A 151 14.22 6.15 -5.40
CA LEU A 151 15.28 5.82 -4.44
C LEU A 151 16.21 4.69 -4.88
N ALA A 152 15.81 3.78 -5.76
CA ALA A 152 16.71 2.75 -6.27
C ALA A 152 17.55 3.29 -7.43
N ARG A 153 18.81 2.86 -7.55
CA ARG A 153 19.64 3.19 -8.72
C ARG A 153 18.95 2.76 -10.01
N LYS A 154 19.06 3.57 -11.07
CA LYS A 154 18.41 3.30 -12.36
C LYS A 154 18.90 2.00 -13.01
N ASN A 155 20.16 1.65 -12.76
CA ASN A 155 20.82 0.44 -13.27
C ASN A 155 20.78 -0.74 -12.30
N ALA A 156 19.91 -0.74 -11.29
CA ALA A 156 19.76 -1.87 -10.36
C ALA A 156 19.32 -3.14 -11.13
N LYS A 157 20.08 -4.23 -10.97
CA LYS A 157 19.90 -5.54 -11.61
C LYS A 157 19.72 -6.67 -10.61
N SER A 158 20.05 -6.47 -9.34
CA SER A 158 19.98 -7.50 -8.32
C SER A 158 19.16 -7.08 -7.09
N VAL A 159 18.47 -8.06 -6.51
CA VAL A 159 17.64 -7.84 -5.31
C VAL A 159 17.81 -8.94 -4.28
N GLY A 160 17.95 -8.57 -3.01
CA GLY A 160 17.81 -9.45 -1.86
C GLY A 160 16.40 -9.36 -1.28
N ILE A 161 15.78 -10.48 -0.92
CA ILE A 161 14.42 -10.50 -0.37
C ILE A 161 14.39 -11.31 0.93
N TYR A 162 13.98 -10.64 2.01
CA TYR A 162 13.60 -11.29 3.25
C TYR A 162 12.09 -11.53 3.23
N GLY A 163 11.67 -12.80 3.21
CA GLY A 163 10.29 -13.22 3.12
C GLY A 163 9.94 -13.86 1.78
N THR A 164 9.01 -14.82 1.82
CA THR A 164 8.65 -15.70 0.69
C THR A 164 7.12 -15.79 0.50
N GLY A 165 6.39 -14.78 0.99
CA GLY A 165 4.93 -14.68 0.88
C GLY A 165 4.46 -13.88 -0.34
N GLY A 166 3.14 -13.67 -0.45
CA GLY A 166 2.53 -12.92 -1.56
C GLY A 166 3.02 -11.46 -1.67
N MET A 167 3.31 -10.81 -0.54
CA MET A 167 3.91 -9.48 -0.53
C MET A 167 5.29 -9.46 -1.21
N ALA A 168 6.14 -10.45 -0.95
CA ALA A 168 7.47 -10.54 -1.54
C ALA A 168 7.40 -10.67 -3.08
N LEU A 169 6.49 -11.50 -3.59
CA LEU A 169 6.30 -11.68 -5.04
C LEU A 169 5.80 -10.39 -5.71
N ASN A 170 4.81 -9.72 -5.11
CA ASN A 170 4.27 -8.46 -5.63
C ASN A 170 5.33 -7.35 -5.65
N HIS A 171 6.16 -7.24 -4.61
CA HIS A 171 7.23 -6.24 -4.57
C HIS A 171 8.35 -6.54 -5.58
N LEU A 172 8.67 -7.81 -5.81
CA LEU A 172 9.60 -8.20 -6.86
C LEU A 172 9.06 -7.85 -8.25
N LEU A 173 7.76 -8.09 -8.51
CA LEU A 173 7.10 -7.66 -9.73
C LEU A 173 7.15 -6.13 -9.89
N ALA A 174 6.77 -5.37 -8.86
CA ALA A 174 6.80 -3.91 -8.88
C ALA A 174 8.20 -3.36 -9.15
N LEU A 175 9.23 -3.96 -8.55
CA LEU A 175 10.62 -3.61 -8.82
C LEU A 175 11.01 -3.91 -10.27
N LYS A 176 10.66 -5.08 -10.80
CA LYS A 176 10.94 -5.47 -12.20
C LYS A 176 10.23 -4.55 -13.21
N CYS A 177 9.05 -4.02 -12.87
CA CYS A 177 8.35 -3.04 -13.71
C CYS A 177 9.12 -1.72 -13.87
N VAL A 178 10.01 -1.38 -12.93
CA VAL A 178 10.69 -0.07 -12.91
C VAL A 178 12.21 -0.15 -12.93
N ARG A 179 12.80 -1.33 -12.81
CA ARG A 179 14.25 -1.58 -12.86
C ARG A 179 14.58 -2.85 -13.66
N PRO A 180 15.76 -2.92 -14.31
CA PRO A 180 16.16 -4.08 -15.11
C PRO A 180 16.66 -5.24 -14.23
N ILE A 181 15.84 -5.71 -13.30
CA ILE A 181 16.18 -6.82 -12.39
C ILE A 181 16.33 -8.12 -13.16
N GLN A 182 17.46 -8.80 -12.92
CA GLN A 182 17.86 -10.05 -13.56
C GLN A 182 18.02 -11.20 -12.57
N LYS A 183 18.40 -10.88 -11.31
CA LYS A 183 18.66 -11.88 -10.28
C LYS A 183 18.09 -11.47 -8.92
N ALA A 184 17.57 -12.46 -8.19
CA ALA A 184 17.08 -12.30 -6.84
C ALA A 184 17.70 -13.34 -5.90
N LYS A 185 18.07 -12.92 -4.70
CA LYS A 185 18.43 -13.78 -3.58
C LYS A 185 17.27 -13.74 -2.58
N VAL A 186 16.79 -14.89 -2.13
CA VAL A 186 15.63 -14.94 -1.23
C VAL A 186 15.94 -15.70 0.05
N PHE A 187 15.39 -15.27 1.18
CA PHE A 187 15.50 -15.97 2.45
C PHE A 187 14.16 -16.02 3.20
N SER A 188 13.86 -17.20 3.72
CA SER A 188 12.88 -17.42 4.78
C SER A 188 13.39 -18.53 5.69
N ARG A 189 12.87 -18.59 6.93
CA ARG A 189 13.23 -19.61 7.92
C ARG A 189 12.96 -21.02 7.44
N ASP A 190 11.84 -21.21 6.73
CA ASP A 190 11.44 -22.49 6.17
C ASP A 190 12.16 -22.71 4.81
N PRO A 191 13.00 -23.75 4.68
CA PRO A 191 13.71 -24.06 3.44
C PRO A 191 12.77 -24.48 2.30
N ASN A 192 11.65 -25.15 2.60
CA ASN A 192 10.69 -25.60 1.59
C ASN A 192 10.00 -24.39 0.97
N HIS A 193 9.44 -23.51 1.81
CA HIS A 193 8.81 -22.26 1.33
C HIS A 193 9.78 -21.40 0.50
N ARG A 194 11.07 -21.41 0.85
CA ARG A 194 12.08 -20.65 0.13
C ARG A 194 12.36 -21.22 -1.26
N ARG A 195 12.44 -22.54 -1.40
CA ARG A 195 12.61 -23.20 -2.70
C ARG A 195 11.37 -23.04 -3.57
N ASP A 196 10.19 -23.26 -3.02
CA ASP A 196 8.91 -23.11 -3.73
C ASP A 196 8.72 -21.68 -4.24
N PHE A 197 9.06 -20.68 -3.41
CA PHE A 197 9.03 -19.28 -3.83
C PHE A 197 10.02 -19.01 -4.96
N ALA A 198 11.24 -19.51 -4.87
CA ALA A 198 12.27 -19.30 -5.88
C ALA A 198 11.84 -19.86 -7.25
N GLU A 199 11.36 -21.11 -7.28
CA GLU A 199 10.86 -21.75 -8.49
C GLU A 199 9.66 -20.98 -9.08
N ARG A 200 8.68 -20.65 -8.25
CA ARG A 200 7.48 -19.91 -8.69
C ARG A 200 7.82 -18.54 -9.23
N ALA A 201 8.61 -17.76 -8.49
CA ALA A 201 8.97 -16.39 -8.87
C ALA A 201 9.86 -16.40 -10.12
N SER A 202 10.81 -17.32 -10.23
CA SER A 202 11.65 -17.45 -11.42
C SER A 202 10.81 -17.72 -12.66
N ARG A 203 9.85 -18.66 -12.58
CA ARG A 203 8.94 -18.98 -13.69
C ARG A 203 8.00 -17.84 -14.05
N GLN A 204 7.35 -17.21 -13.07
CA GLN A 204 6.32 -16.19 -13.31
C GLN A 204 6.91 -14.87 -13.79
N LEU A 205 8.12 -14.53 -13.35
CA LEU A 205 8.72 -13.22 -13.58
C LEU A 205 9.93 -13.28 -14.52
N ASP A 206 10.32 -14.44 -15.03
CA ASP A 206 11.46 -14.61 -15.93
C ASP A 206 12.74 -13.94 -15.40
N LEU A 207 13.22 -14.42 -14.25
CA LEU A 207 14.50 -14.02 -13.65
C LEU A 207 15.14 -15.18 -12.85
N GLU A 208 16.44 -15.08 -12.57
CA GLU A 208 17.12 -16.02 -11.70
C GLU A 208 16.74 -15.75 -10.23
N VAL A 209 16.29 -16.78 -9.50
CA VAL A 209 15.96 -16.64 -8.08
C VAL A 209 16.69 -17.72 -7.27
N THR A 210 17.61 -17.30 -6.41
CA THR A 210 18.45 -18.19 -5.61
C THR A 210 17.95 -18.25 -4.15
N PRO A 211 17.56 -19.44 -3.65
CA PRO A 211 17.16 -19.61 -2.26
C PRO A 211 18.37 -19.68 -1.32
N MET A 212 18.65 -18.61 -0.57
CA MET A 212 19.83 -18.50 0.31
C MET A 212 19.63 -19.18 1.66
N GLU A 213 20.63 -19.90 2.17
CA GLU A 213 20.58 -20.53 3.51
C GLU A 213 20.93 -19.58 4.65
N ASN A 214 21.76 -18.58 4.38
CA ASN A 214 22.21 -17.60 5.37
C ASN A 214 21.51 -16.26 5.10
N PRO A 215 20.83 -15.66 6.11
CA PRO A 215 20.20 -14.35 5.94
C PRO A 215 21.20 -13.26 5.54
N ARG A 216 22.46 -13.33 5.96
CA ARG A 216 23.48 -12.33 5.62
C ARG A 216 23.80 -12.30 4.13
N GLU A 217 23.80 -13.45 3.47
CA GLU A 217 24.16 -13.54 2.04
C GLU A 217 23.10 -12.93 1.11
N VAL A 218 21.90 -12.67 1.62
CA VAL A 218 20.81 -11.95 0.92
C VAL A 218 21.16 -10.47 0.71
N MET A 219 21.85 -9.86 1.67
CA MET A 219 22.26 -8.46 1.63
C MET A 219 23.50 -8.21 0.77
N ARG A 220 24.31 -9.25 0.55
CA ARG A 220 25.61 -9.11 -0.08
C ARG A 220 25.48 -8.97 -1.59
N ASP A 221 26.17 -8.01 -2.20
CA ASP A 221 26.26 -7.83 -3.66
C ASP A 221 24.89 -7.70 -4.35
N VAL A 222 23.92 -7.07 -3.67
CA VAL A 222 22.60 -6.73 -4.23
C VAL A 222 22.38 -5.23 -4.29
N ASP A 223 21.69 -4.75 -5.32
CA ASP A 223 21.40 -3.32 -5.49
C ASP A 223 20.20 -2.87 -4.63
N VAL A 224 19.22 -3.77 -4.45
CA VAL A 224 17.98 -3.51 -3.72
C VAL A 224 17.75 -4.60 -2.67
N VAL A 225 17.16 -4.25 -1.54
CA VAL A 225 16.76 -5.17 -0.47
C VAL A 225 15.29 -4.95 -0.16
N ILE A 226 14.48 -5.99 -0.29
CA ILE A 226 13.06 -5.99 0.04
C ILE A 226 12.86 -6.78 1.34
N VAL A 227 12.24 -6.14 2.32
CA VAL A 227 11.94 -6.72 3.62
C VAL A 227 10.42 -6.86 3.71
N ALA A 228 9.94 -8.09 3.45
CA ALA A 228 8.54 -8.44 3.30
C ALA A 228 8.20 -9.66 4.18
N THR A 229 8.51 -9.56 5.47
CA THR A 229 8.33 -10.66 6.41
C THR A 229 7.03 -10.54 7.20
N ASN A 230 6.78 -11.50 8.10
CA ASN A 230 5.79 -11.36 9.16
C ASN A 230 6.46 -11.23 10.54
N SER A 231 7.77 -10.92 10.58
CA SER A 231 8.51 -10.84 11.83
C SER A 231 7.98 -9.70 12.72
N ASN A 232 8.17 -9.84 14.03
CA ASN A 232 7.99 -8.76 15.00
C ASN A 232 9.33 -8.15 15.42
N PHE A 233 10.43 -8.74 14.96
CA PHE A 233 11.80 -8.41 15.34
C PHE A 233 12.67 -8.20 14.09
N PRO A 234 13.79 -7.47 14.21
CA PRO A 234 14.73 -7.29 13.10
C PRO A 234 15.14 -8.61 12.44
N VAL A 235 15.15 -8.63 11.11
CA VAL A 235 15.44 -9.84 10.32
C VAL A 235 16.83 -9.82 9.67
N PHE A 236 17.52 -8.69 9.77
CA PHE A 236 18.90 -8.49 9.37
C PHE A 236 19.56 -7.46 10.30
N GLN A 237 20.88 -7.41 10.29
CA GLN A 237 21.65 -6.41 11.03
C GLN A 237 22.00 -5.24 10.11
N GLY A 238 21.81 -4.00 10.59
CA GLY A 238 22.07 -2.80 9.79
C GLY A 238 23.50 -2.71 9.26
N GLU A 239 24.47 -3.29 9.97
CA GLU A 239 25.88 -3.35 9.59
C GLU A 239 26.12 -4.13 8.28
N TRP A 240 25.16 -4.94 7.83
CA TRP A 240 25.25 -5.67 6.58
C TRP A 240 24.93 -4.80 5.36
N ILE A 241 24.38 -3.60 5.56
CA ILE A 241 24.02 -2.69 4.46
C ILE A 241 25.28 -2.16 3.77
N GLU A 242 25.33 -2.34 2.46
CA GLU A 242 26.42 -1.90 1.59
C GLU A 242 26.14 -0.52 0.96
N PRO A 243 27.18 0.27 0.65
CA PRO A 243 27.01 1.54 -0.08
C PRO A 243 26.24 1.36 -1.38
N GLY A 244 25.40 2.35 -1.71
CA GLY A 244 24.60 2.36 -2.92
C GLY A 244 23.36 1.47 -2.92
N GLN A 245 23.07 0.78 -1.81
CA GLN A 245 21.86 -0.04 -1.67
C GLN A 245 20.59 0.79 -1.49
N HIS A 246 19.48 0.23 -1.96
CA HIS A 246 18.14 0.67 -1.62
C HIS A 246 17.41 -0.39 -0.79
N ILE A 247 16.86 -0.01 0.35
CA ILE A 247 16.13 -0.90 1.25
C ILE A 247 14.65 -0.49 1.25
N THR A 248 13.75 -1.45 1.11
CA THR A 248 12.30 -1.24 1.29
C THR A 248 11.77 -2.14 2.38
N GLY A 249 11.20 -1.57 3.44
CA GLY A 249 10.55 -2.30 4.53
C GLY A 249 9.06 -1.99 4.61
N ILE A 250 8.22 -3.02 4.68
CA ILE A 250 6.78 -2.88 4.40
C ILE A 250 5.87 -3.16 5.60
N ILE A 251 6.37 -3.77 6.68
CA ILE A 251 5.53 -3.99 7.86
C ILE A 251 5.23 -2.65 8.53
N GLY A 252 3.96 -2.26 8.55
CA GLY A 252 3.48 -1.20 9.44
C GLY A 252 3.35 -1.74 10.87
N SER A 253 4.03 -1.10 11.81
CA SER A 253 3.80 -1.34 13.23
C SER A 253 2.49 -0.67 13.68
N ASN A 254 1.87 -1.19 14.73
CA ASN A 254 0.63 -0.65 15.29
C ASN A 254 0.66 -0.76 16.81
N VAL A 255 0.72 0.39 17.49
CA VAL A 255 0.75 0.48 18.94
C VAL A 255 -0.46 -0.19 19.62
N SER A 256 -1.62 -0.28 18.95
CA SER A 256 -2.78 -0.98 19.52
C SER A 256 -2.51 -2.45 19.85
N LEU A 257 -1.51 -3.09 19.19
CA LEU A 257 -1.10 -4.44 19.53
C LEU A 257 -0.40 -4.50 20.90
N VAL A 258 0.35 -3.46 21.25
CA VAL A 258 1.00 -3.34 22.56
C VAL A 258 -0.01 -2.89 23.61
N LYS A 259 -0.81 -1.86 23.32
CA LYS A 259 -1.85 -1.35 24.23
C LYS A 259 -2.93 -2.41 24.53
N GLY A 260 -3.21 -3.30 23.59
CA GLY A 260 -4.10 -4.45 23.77
C GLY A 260 -3.46 -5.64 24.50
N GLY A 261 -2.19 -5.57 24.89
CA GLY A 261 -1.47 -6.64 25.60
C GLY A 261 -1.01 -7.82 24.72
N TRP A 262 -1.17 -7.73 23.39
CA TRP A 262 -0.88 -8.82 22.47
C TRP A 262 0.60 -8.94 22.11
N LEU A 263 1.33 -7.83 22.15
CA LEU A 263 2.77 -7.80 21.95
C LEU A 263 3.43 -7.04 23.09
N LYS A 264 4.59 -7.53 23.53
CA LYS A 264 5.40 -6.88 24.57
C LYS A 264 6.06 -5.58 24.09
N GLN A 265 6.29 -5.46 22.79
CA GLN A 265 6.97 -4.32 22.16
C GLN A 265 6.38 -4.04 20.78
N ARG A 266 6.61 -2.83 20.27
CA ARG A 266 6.16 -2.45 18.93
C ARG A 266 6.87 -3.32 17.91
N ARG A 267 6.18 -3.64 16.81
CA ARG A 267 6.75 -4.43 15.71
C ARG A 267 7.79 -3.60 14.98
N ARG A 268 8.87 -4.24 14.54
CA ARG A 268 9.87 -3.67 13.63
C ARG A 268 10.58 -4.77 12.86
N GLU A 269 11.02 -4.48 11.64
CA GLU A 269 11.76 -5.43 10.78
C GLU A 269 13.24 -5.09 10.67
N MET A 270 13.64 -3.90 11.11
CA MET A 270 14.97 -3.34 10.94
C MET A 270 15.50 -2.86 12.29
N ASP A 271 16.75 -3.15 12.61
CA ASP A 271 17.37 -2.71 13.86
C ASP A 271 17.74 -1.22 13.84
N ASP A 272 18.30 -0.70 14.93
CA ASP A 272 18.62 0.73 15.03
C ASP A 272 19.74 1.13 14.05
N ALA A 273 20.70 0.23 13.78
CA ALA A 273 21.75 0.46 12.79
C ALA A 273 21.19 0.59 11.38
N ALA A 274 20.21 -0.23 11.01
CA ALA A 274 19.54 -0.20 9.71
C ALA A 274 18.77 1.11 9.49
N MET A 275 18.37 1.76 10.57
CA MET A 275 17.68 3.04 10.54
C MET A 275 18.63 4.24 10.54
N GLN A 276 19.83 4.13 11.10
CA GLN A 276 20.80 5.23 11.16
C GLN A 276 21.62 5.39 9.88
N ARG A 277 21.97 4.26 9.22
CA ARG A 277 22.86 4.21 8.07
C ARG A 277 22.34 4.87 6.78
N PRO A 278 21.03 4.84 6.45
CA PRO A 278 20.55 5.45 5.22
C PRO A 278 20.79 6.96 5.17
N ASP A 279 21.30 7.44 4.04
CA ASP A 279 21.44 8.87 3.74
C ASP A 279 20.06 9.51 3.53
N VAL A 280 19.10 8.75 2.99
CA VAL A 280 17.72 9.18 2.75
C VAL A 280 16.75 8.16 3.35
N ILE A 281 15.84 8.61 4.20
CA ILE A 281 14.75 7.82 4.75
C ILE A 281 13.44 8.42 4.27
N MET A 282 12.67 7.65 3.52
CA MET A 282 11.36 8.03 3.02
C MET A 282 10.27 7.16 3.65
N VAL A 283 9.19 7.79 4.10
CA VAL A 283 7.95 7.15 4.55
C VAL A 283 6.80 7.54 3.64
N ASN A 284 5.69 6.82 3.70
CA ASN A 284 4.48 7.23 2.97
C ASN A 284 3.79 8.41 3.65
N MET A 285 3.77 8.44 4.99
CA MET A 285 3.13 9.48 5.80
C MET A 285 3.71 9.48 7.23
N ARG A 286 4.27 10.63 7.66
CA ARG A 286 4.82 10.87 9.00
C ARG A 286 3.72 10.86 10.06
N GLU A 287 2.54 11.42 9.77
CA GLU A 287 1.41 11.39 10.70
C GLU A 287 1.05 9.95 11.12
N ALA A 288 1.09 9.00 10.19
CA ALA A 288 0.86 7.58 10.49
C ALA A 288 1.96 6.94 11.35
N VAL A 289 3.22 7.41 11.24
CA VAL A 289 4.32 6.99 12.13
C VAL A 289 3.99 7.38 13.57
N VAL A 290 3.53 8.62 13.77
CA VAL A 290 3.18 9.16 15.10
C VAL A 290 1.92 8.47 15.64
N GLN A 291 0.86 8.38 14.84
CA GLN A 291 -0.43 7.81 15.24
C GLN A 291 -0.28 6.36 15.72
N ASP A 292 0.45 5.54 14.95
CA ASP A 292 0.58 4.11 15.22
C ASP A 292 1.84 3.79 16.06
N GLU A 293 2.58 4.81 16.54
CA GLU A 293 3.89 4.75 17.23
C GLU A 293 4.82 3.72 16.58
N GLN A 294 5.13 3.90 15.30
CA GLN A 294 5.66 2.79 14.49
C GLN A 294 7.12 2.43 14.81
N GLY A 295 7.36 1.22 15.30
CA GLY A 295 8.64 0.76 15.84
C GLY A 295 9.90 1.08 15.02
N ASP A 296 9.90 0.86 13.70
CA ASP A 296 11.09 1.11 12.86
C ASP A 296 11.50 2.61 12.80
N ILE A 297 10.57 3.56 12.97
CA ILE A 297 10.88 5.00 12.88
C ILE A 297 10.73 5.70 14.23
N PHE A 298 9.61 5.46 14.91
CA PHE A 298 9.23 6.15 16.14
C PHE A 298 10.17 5.82 17.30
N GLU A 299 10.58 4.55 17.46
CA GLU A 299 11.51 4.17 18.54
C GLU A 299 12.91 4.80 18.37
N PRO A 300 13.57 4.74 17.18
CA PRO A 300 14.82 5.46 16.99
C PRO A 300 14.72 6.97 17.27
N ILE A 301 13.58 7.59 16.96
CA ILE A 301 13.35 9.01 17.28
C ILE A 301 13.25 9.23 18.80
N GLU A 302 12.48 8.41 19.51
CA GLU A 302 12.40 8.48 20.99
C GLU A 302 13.76 8.27 21.66
N LYS A 303 14.62 7.42 21.08
CA LYS A 303 15.99 7.16 21.55
C LYS A 303 17.00 8.25 21.16
N GLY A 304 16.59 9.25 20.36
CA GLY A 304 17.49 10.29 19.84
C GLY A 304 18.48 9.79 18.78
N LEU A 305 18.23 8.63 18.17
CA LEU A 305 19.05 8.04 17.11
C LEU A 305 18.67 8.56 15.72
N LEU A 306 17.43 9.03 15.58
CA LEU A 306 16.90 9.70 14.41
C LEU A 306 16.17 10.99 14.81
N THR A 307 16.06 11.91 13.86
CA THR A 307 15.33 13.16 14.01
C THR A 307 14.30 13.29 12.88
N TRP A 308 13.20 14.01 13.13
CA TRP A 308 12.09 14.14 12.18
C TRP A 308 12.49 14.81 10.86
N ASP A 309 13.49 15.69 10.86
CA ASP A 309 14.01 16.36 9.66
C ASP A 309 14.69 15.40 8.67
N ARG A 310 15.13 14.22 9.14
CA ARG A 310 15.67 13.15 8.29
C ARG A 310 14.60 12.29 7.61
N ILE A 311 13.32 12.46 7.98
CA ILE A 311 12.22 11.63 7.49
C ILE A 311 11.47 12.37 6.39
N HIS A 312 11.71 11.99 5.14
CA HIS A 312 11.01 12.52 3.98
C HIS A 312 9.68 11.79 3.78
N GLU A 313 8.64 12.47 3.32
CA GLU A 313 7.43 11.84 2.82
C GLU A 313 7.51 11.61 1.31
N LEU A 314 6.86 10.54 0.86
CA LEU A 314 6.80 10.19 -0.56
C LEU A 314 6.23 11.34 -1.41
N GLY A 315 5.20 12.03 -0.92
CA GLY A 315 4.61 13.20 -1.58
C GLY A 315 5.58 14.38 -1.72
N GLU A 316 6.38 14.68 -0.68
CA GLU A 316 7.40 15.74 -0.71
C GLU A 316 8.48 15.47 -1.76
N VAL A 317 8.91 14.21 -1.85
CA VAL A 317 9.92 13.78 -2.82
C VAL A 317 9.37 13.88 -4.25
N LEU A 318 8.10 13.55 -4.47
CA LEU A 318 7.47 13.69 -5.79
C LEU A 318 7.28 15.15 -6.23
N HIS A 319 7.18 16.10 -5.30
CA HIS A 319 7.12 17.54 -5.60
C HIS A 319 8.48 18.23 -5.63
N GLY A 320 9.57 17.49 -5.35
CA GLY A 320 10.91 18.05 -5.30
C GLY A 320 11.19 18.93 -4.07
N GLU A 321 10.33 18.89 -3.06
CA GLU A 321 10.53 19.59 -1.78
C GLU A 321 11.63 18.94 -0.94
N ARG A 322 11.78 17.62 -1.10
CA ARG A 322 12.86 16.82 -0.52
C ARG A 322 13.52 15.97 -1.60
N PRO A 323 14.85 15.77 -1.55
CA PRO A 323 15.51 14.92 -2.52
C PRO A 323 15.19 13.44 -2.29
N GLY A 324 15.05 12.70 -3.40
CA GLY A 324 15.18 11.25 -3.42
C GLY A 324 16.66 10.84 -3.43
N ARG A 325 17.02 9.81 -4.20
CA ARG A 325 18.44 9.49 -4.43
C ARG A 325 19.09 10.59 -5.27
N THR A 326 20.25 11.07 -4.83
CA THR A 326 21.09 12.06 -5.54
C THR A 326 22.47 11.54 -5.91
N GLY A 327 22.91 10.41 -5.35
CA GLY A 327 24.18 9.77 -5.69
C GLY A 327 24.11 8.24 -5.70
N ASP A 328 24.99 7.62 -6.48
CA ASP A 328 25.02 6.16 -6.65
C ASP A 328 25.52 5.41 -5.41
N GLN A 329 26.31 6.05 -4.55
CA GLN A 329 26.80 5.47 -3.30
C GLN A 329 25.86 5.67 -2.11
N GLN A 330 24.80 6.48 -2.27
CA GLN A 330 23.86 6.71 -1.16
C GLN A 330 23.14 5.42 -0.77
N ILE A 331 23.02 5.18 0.53
CA ILE A 331 22.10 4.21 1.09
C ILE A 331 20.74 4.91 1.19
N THR A 332 19.70 4.29 0.65
CA THR A 332 18.34 4.84 0.69
C THR A 332 17.39 3.85 1.31
N LEU A 333 16.44 4.32 2.11
CA LEU A 333 15.44 3.48 2.75
C LEU A 333 14.04 4.01 2.45
N HIS A 334 13.18 3.17 1.90
CA HIS A 334 11.74 3.39 1.85
C HIS A 334 11.06 2.54 2.92
N LYS A 335 10.58 3.18 3.97
CA LYS A 335 9.64 2.55 4.87
C LYS A 335 8.24 2.76 4.31
N ASN A 336 7.76 1.79 3.53
CA ASN A 336 6.36 1.74 3.12
C ASN A 336 5.50 1.44 4.35
N ASN A 337 5.18 2.49 5.11
CA ASN A 337 4.81 2.40 6.52
C ASN A 337 3.30 2.35 6.75
N VAL A 338 2.50 2.74 5.76
CA VAL A 338 1.05 2.78 5.87
C VAL A 338 0.39 2.68 4.49
N GLY A 339 -0.77 2.03 4.44
CA GLY A 339 -1.65 2.12 3.28
C GLY A 339 -2.56 3.33 3.39
N LEU A 340 -2.66 4.11 2.32
CA LEU A 340 -3.44 5.33 2.28
C LEU A 340 -4.64 5.17 1.33
N GLY A 341 -5.77 5.80 1.69
CA GLY A 341 -6.99 5.74 0.90
C GLY A 341 -6.83 6.31 -0.50
N ILE A 342 -5.86 7.21 -0.72
CA ILE A 342 -5.54 7.75 -2.05
C ILE A 342 -5.08 6.67 -3.04
N ALA A 343 -4.29 5.69 -2.57
CA ALA A 343 -3.80 4.60 -3.40
C ALA A 343 -4.93 3.61 -3.72
N ASP A 344 -5.76 3.33 -2.72
CA ASP A 344 -6.95 2.48 -2.89
C ASP A 344 -7.97 3.13 -3.84
N ALA A 345 -8.24 4.43 -3.68
CA ALA A 345 -9.17 5.19 -4.52
C ALA A 345 -8.71 5.26 -5.99
N GLY A 346 -7.41 5.47 -6.22
CA GLY A 346 -6.86 5.48 -7.57
C GLY A 346 -7.00 4.12 -8.28
N ILE A 347 -6.61 3.04 -7.62
CA ILE A 347 -6.72 1.68 -8.19
C ILE A 347 -8.19 1.29 -8.40
N ALA A 348 -9.06 1.59 -7.43
CA ALA A 348 -10.48 1.31 -7.51
C ALA A 348 -11.16 2.09 -8.63
N MET A 349 -10.80 3.37 -8.82
CA MET A 349 -11.30 4.16 -9.94
C MET A 349 -10.88 3.56 -11.28
N ARG A 350 -9.63 3.08 -11.38
CA ARG A 350 -9.18 2.42 -12.60
C ARG A 350 -9.92 1.12 -12.88
N ALA A 351 -10.11 0.28 -11.86
CA ALA A 351 -10.90 -0.94 -11.98
C ALA A 351 -12.35 -0.62 -12.40
N TYR A 352 -12.94 0.44 -11.84
CA TYR A 352 -14.27 0.93 -12.23
C TYR A 352 -14.34 1.31 -13.72
N GLU A 353 -13.40 2.11 -14.21
CA GLU A 353 -13.37 2.52 -15.62
C GLU A 353 -13.24 1.33 -16.57
N LEU A 354 -12.33 0.41 -16.26
CA LEU A 354 -12.08 -0.78 -17.08
C LEU A 354 -13.28 -1.75 -17.05
N ALA A 355 -13.86 -1.99 -15.88
CA ALA A 355 -15.04 -2.84 -15.74
C ALA A 355 -16.22 -2.25 -16.54
N LYS A 356 -16.50 -0.95 -16.35
CA LYS A 356 -17.56 -0.24 -17.06
C LYS A 356 -17.35 -0.27 -18.58
N GLY A 357 -16.13 0.02 -19.04
CA GLY A 357 -15.77 -0.01 -20.46
C GLY A 357 -15.92 -1.40 -21.09
N ASN A 358 -15.70 -2.45 -20.29
CA ASN A 358 -15.86 -3.86 -20.70
C ASN A 358 -17.28 -4.41 -20.47
N GLY A 359 -18.24 -3.57 -20.08
CA GLY A 359 -19.62 -3.98 -19.80
C GLY A 359 -19.76 -4.93 -18.60
N ARG A 360 -18.83 -4.88 -17.64
CA ARG A 360 -18.89 -5.64 -16.37
C ARG A 360 -19.58 -4.82 -15.28
N GLY A 361 -20.21 -5.52 -14.34
CA GLY A 361 -20.97 -4.92 -13.25
C GLY A 361 -22.48 -4.82 -13.47
N ILE A 362 -23.18 -4.39 -12.43
CA ILE A 362 -24.64 -4.24 -12.42
C ILE A 362 -24.97 -2.76 -12.19
N GLN A 363 -25.71 -2.17 -13.11
CA GLN A 363 -26.25 -0.83 -12.92
C GLN A 363 -27.37 -0.86 -11.87
N ILE A 364 -27.21 -0.09 -10.80
CA ILE A 364 -28.23 0.08 -9.76
C ILE A 364 -28.81 1.47 -9.88
N ASP A 365 -30.10 1.57 -10.14
CA ASP A 365 -30.81 2.85 -10.18
C ASP A 365 -31.16 3.32 -8.76
N ILE A 366 -30.73 4.54 -8.42
CA ILE A 366 -31.14 5.22 -7.19
C ILE A 366 -31.80 6.55 -7.58
N PRO A 367 -32.97 6.90 -7.00
CA PRO A 367 -33.56 8.22 -7.14
C PRO A 367 -32.63 9.32 -6.61
N ALA A 368 -32.73 10.52 -7.19
CA ALA A 368 -31.96 11.65 -6.66
C ALA A 368 -32.33 11.92 -5.19
N PRO A 369 -31.38 12.35 -4.34
CA PRO A 369 -31.70 12.78 -2.98
C PRO A 369 -32.85 13.81 -3.00
N GLY A 370 -33.88 13.58 -2.20
CA GLY A 370 -35.07 14.45 -2.13
C GLY A 370 -36.11 14.22 -3.25
N SER A 371 -35.91 13.24 -4.15
CA SER A 371 -36.89 12.90 -5.19
C SER A 371 -37.89 11.84 -4.76
N SER A 372 -38.20 11.71 -3.46
CA SER A 372 -39.24 10.78 -3.04
C SER A 372 -40.57 11.17 -3.69
N THR A 373 -41.12 10.25 -4.47
CA THR A 373 -42.55 10.19 -4.72
C THR A 373 -43.19 9.93 -3.37
N GLY A 374 -43.75 10.97 -2.76
CA GLY A 374 -44.47 10.86 -1.51
C GLY A 374 -45.51 9.74 -1.58
N HIS A 375 -45.48 8.87 -0.59
CA HIS A 375 -46.62 8.09 -0.14
C HIS A 375 -46.81 8.34 1.35
#